data_AF-A0A3R9S4B5-F1
#
_entry.id   AF-A0A3R9S4B5-F1
#
_cell.length_a   1.000
_cell.length_b   1.000
_cell.length_c   1.000
_cell.angle_alpha   90.00
_cell.angle_beta   90.00
_cell.angle_gamma   90.00
#
_symmetry.space_group_name_H-M   'P 1'
#
loop_
_entity.id
_entity.type
_entity.pdbx_description
1 polymer ?
#
loop_
_entity_poly.entity_id
_entity_poly.type
_entity_poly.pdbx_seq_one_letter_code
_entity_poly.pdbx_strand_id
1 'polypeptide(L)' 'MSNKNTLLILGAGGHGKSVAEAASLSGKWESIIFADDAWPEKTEFYGYPVLSSVKRLV' A
#
# COMPACT_ATOMS: atom_id res chain seq x y z
N MET A 1 -8.34 4.13 -22.08
CA MET A 1 -7.61 4.06 -20.80
C MET A 1 -8.35 3.11 -19.89
N SER A 2 -7.79 1.93 -19.57
CA SER A 2 -8.32 1.12 -18.46
C SER A 2 -8.02 1.86 -17.15
N ASN A 3 -9.02 2.02 -16.29
CA ASN A 3 -8.79 2.47 -14.92
C ASN A 3 -8.02 1.37 -14.22
N LYS A 4 -6.73 1.60 -13.92
CA LYS A 4 -5.95 0.66 -13.12
C LYS A 4 -6.47 0.68 -11.69
N ASN A 5 -7.07 -0.42 -11.23
CA ASN A 5 -7.55 -0.54 -9.86
C ASN A 5 -6.35 -0.70 -8.92
N THR A 6 -5.88 0.42 -8.37
CA THR A 6 -4.81 0.47 -7.36
C THR A 6 -5.42 0.55 -5.97
N LEU A 7 -4.99 -0.33 -5.06
CA LEU A 7 -5.31 -0.25 -3.63
C LEU A 7 -4.20 0.49 -2.89
N LEU A 8 -4.57 1.57 -2.22
CA LEU A 8 -3.70 2.26 -1.26
C LEU A 8 -4.02 1.78 0.16
N ILE A 9 -3.04 1.23 0.86
CA ILE A 9 -3.14 0.77 2.25
C ILE A 9 -2.45 1.79 3.17
N LEU A 10 -3.17 2.27 4.17
CA LEU A 10 -2.64 3.19 5.18
C LEU A 10 -2.04 2.39 6.35
N GLY A 11 -0.73 2.53 6.55
CA GLY A 11 0.03 1.84 7.60
C GLY A 11 0.75 0.59 7.10
N ALA A 12 2.08 0.66 7.03
CA ALA A 12 2.99 -0.41 6.66
C ALA A 12 3.43 -1.24 7.89
N GLY A 13 2.44 -1.78 8.63
CA GLY A 13 2.62 -2.64 9.80
C GLY A 13 1.95 -4.02 9.64
N GLY A 14 1.86 -4.80 10.72
CA GLY A 14 1.33 -6.17 10.69
C GLY A 14 -0.09 -6.29 10.09
N HIS A 15 -0.99 -5.38 10.46
CA HIS A 15 -2.34 -5.32 9.89
C HIS A 15 -2.33 -4.98 8.40
N GLY A 16 -1.52 -3.99 8.00
CA GLY A 16 -1.37 -3.60 6.60
C GLY A 16 -0.85 -4.75 5.73
N LYS A 17 0.06 -5.57 6.26
CA LYS A 17 0.53 -6.79 5.60
C LYS A 17 -0.61 -7.76 5.33
N SER A 18 -1.43 -8.08 6.35
CA SER A 18 -2.56 -9.00 6.17
C SER A 18 -3.59 -8.48 5.16
N VAL A 19 -3.82 -7.16 5.10
CA VAL A 19 -4.68 -6.54 4.09
C VAL A 19 -4.07 -6.69 2.68
N ALA A 20 -2.77 -6.46 2.52
CA ALA A 20 -2.08 -6.63 1.24
C ALA A 20 -2.13 -8.08 0.75
N GLU A 21 -1.92 -9.06 1.64
CA GLU A 21 -2.03 -10.49 1.31
C GLU A 21 -3.45 -10.85 0.86
N ALA A 22 -4.49 -10.41 1.60
CA ALA A 22 -5.88 -10.65 1.21
C ALA A 22 -6.23 -9.98 -0.13
N ALA A 23 -5.77 -8.75 -0.35
CA ALA A 23 -5.98 -8.02 -1.61
C ALA A 23 -5.28 -8.72 -2.78
N SER A 24 -4.05 -9.18 -2.60
CA SER A 24 -3.31 -9.93 -3.62
C SER A 24 -4.00 -11.25 -3.96
N LEU A 25 -4.45 -12.01 -2.94
CA LEU A 25 -5.17 -13.26 -3.13
C LEU A 25 -6.53 -13.08 -3.80
N SER A 26 -7.15 -11.91 -3.64
CA SER A 26 -8.44 -11.62 -4.29
C SER A 26 -8.34 -11.49 -5.81
N GLY A 27 -7.15 -11.17 -6.35
CA GLY A 27 -6.95 -10.91 -7.78
C GLY A 27 -7.73 -9.70 -8.34
N LYS A 28 -8.33 -8.87 -7.47
CA LYS A 28 -9.17 -7.72 -7.86
C LYS A 28 -8.40 -6.43 -8.13
N TRP A 29 -7.14 -6.38 -7.72
CA TRP A 29 -6.31 -5.18 -7.75
C TRP A 29 -5.13 -5.40 -8.68
N GLU A 30 -4.87 -4.42 -9.53
CA GLU A 30 -3.72 -4.44 -10.43
C GLU A 30 -2.43 -4.01 -9.71
N SER A 31 -2.58 -3.22 -8.64
CA SER A 31 -1.46 -2.71 -7.85
C SER A 31 -1.89 -2.51 -6.41
N ILE A 32 -0.95 -2.78 -5.50
CA ILE A 32 -1.10 -2.56 -4.05
C ILE A 32 0.08 -1.69 -3.62
N ILE A 33 -0.23 -0.55 -3.01
CA ILE A 33 0.76 0.43 -2.55
C ILE A 33 0.45 0.85 -1.11
N PHE A 34 1.44 1.35 -0.40
CA PHE A 34 1.33 1.79 0.99
C PHE A 34 1.55 3.29 1.15
N ALA A 35 0.91 3.85 2.18
CA ALA A 35 1.33 5.10 2.81
C ALA A 35 1.63 4.84 4.29
N ASP A 36 2.76 5.34 4.78
CA ASP A 36 3.20 5.13 6.16
C ASP A 36 4.00 6.33 6.65
N ASP A 37 3.84 6.71 7.92
CA ASP A 37 4.51 7.90 8.47
C ASP A 37 6.04 7.73 8.62
N ALA A 38 6.57 6.51 8.48
CA ALA A 38 8.01 6.29 8.34
C ALA A 38 8.54 6.62 6.94
N TRP A 39 7.70 7.04 6.00
CA TRP A 39 8.12 7.60 4.71
C TRP A 39 8.60 9.06 4.91
N PRO A 40 9.74 9.48 4.31
CA PRO A 40 10.46 8.84 3.19
C PRO A 40 11.57 7.86 3.58
N GLU A 41 11.87 7.64 4.86
CA GLU A 41 12.93 6.75 5.32
C GLU A 41 12.64 5.27 5.01
N LYS A 42 11.36 4.91 4.95
CA LYS A 42 10.84 3.60 4.54
C LYS A 42 10.06 3.74 3.23
N THR A 43 10.62 3.21 2.15
CA THR A 43 10.04 3.26 0.79
C THR A 43 9.50 1.92 0.30
N GLU A 44 9.69 0.84 1.07
CA GLU A 44 9.20 -0.49 0.77
C GLU A 44 8.72 -1.20 2.04
N PHE A 45 7.70 -2.04 1.90
CA PHE A 45 7.22 -2.93 2.94
C PHE A 45 6.76 -4.27 2.33
N TYR A 46 7.49 -5.36 2.63
CA TYR A 46 7.19 -6.70 2.10
C TYR A 46 7.06 -6.74 0.56
N GLY A 47 7.93 -6.02 -0.16
CA GLY A 47 7.89 -5.96 -1.63
C GLY A 47 6.81 -5.04 -2.21
N TYR A 48 6.01 -4.37 -1.36
CA TYR A 48 5.07 -3.35 -1.79
C TYR A 48 5.68 -1.95 -1.58
N PRO A 49 5.51 -1.02 -2.53
CA PRO A 49 6.07 0.32 -2.41
C PRO A 49 5.32 1.16 -1.37
N VAL A 50 6.07 1.95 -0.60
CA VAL A 50 5.55 3.00 0.29
C VAL A 50 5.82 4.34 -0.39
N LEU A 51 4.76 5.04 -0.82
CA LEU A 51 4.88 6.19 -1.72
C LEU A 51 4.60 7.55 -1.05
N SER A 52 4.08 7.55 0.17
CA SER A 52 3.73 8.77 0.90
C SER A 52 3.65 8.50 2.40
N SER A 53 3.70 9.56 3.20
CA SER A 53 3.17 9.53 4.57
C SER A 53 1.66 9.64 4.59
N VAL A 54 1.02 9.16 5.67
CA VAL A 54 -0.44 9.28 5.84
C VAL A 54 -0.82 10.74 6.01
N LYS A 55 0.01 11.51 6.74
CA LYS A 55 -0.18 12.95 6.95
C LYS A 55 -0.25 13.79 5.67
N ARG A 56 0.28 13.30 4.54
CA ARG A 56 0.28 14.01 3.25
C ARG A 56 -0.99 13.78 2.43
N LEU A 57 -1.86 12.86 2.86
CA LEU A 57 -3.11 12.50 2.17
C LEU A 57 -4.34 13.27 2.70
N VAL A 58 -4.20 13.93 3.83
CA VAL A 58 -5.23 14.76 4.51
C VAL A 58 -4.82 16.22 4.49
#